data_AF-A0A951Z7P5-F1
#
_entry.id   AF-A0A951Z7P5-F1
#
_cell.length_a   1.000
_cell.length_b   1.000
_cell.length_c   1.000
_cell.angle_alpha   90.00
_cell.angle_beta   90.00
_cell.angle_gamma   90.00
#
_symmetry.space_group_name_H-M   'P 1'
#
loop_
_entity.id
_entity.type
_entity.pdbx_description
1 polymer ?
#
loop_
_entity_poly.entity_id
_entity_poly.type
_entity_poly.pdbx_seq_one_letter_code
_entity_poly.pdbx_strand_id
1 'polypeptide(L)'
;MSDPGYSGKPLREKLGLKETHRARFVGVPASVLERLAPLPGPSDHPFDFVMWFPADAAELEAGFAEFEAVLAGKGMLWVAWPKKSSPLRNTLEFA
;
A
#
# COMPACT_ATOMS: atom_id res chain seq x y z
N MET A 1 17.23 7.91 12.18
CA MET A 1 16.49 9.17 11.96
C MET A 1 15.01 8.84 12.08
N SER A 2 14.39 9.19 13.20
CA SER A 2 13.00 8.82 13.51
C SER A 2 12.03 9.75 12.81
N ASP A 3 11.09 9.16 12.08
CA ASP A 3 10.05 9.83 11.34
C ASP A 3 8.91 10.23 12.31
N PRO A 4 8.45 11.50 12.35
CA PRO A 4 7.47 11.97 13.33
C PRO A 4 6.05 11.54 12.89
N GLY A 5 5.73 10.27 13.10
CA GLY A 5 4.39 9.72 12.96
C GLY A 5 4.02 8.96 14.23
N TYR A 6 3.15 9.56 15.04
CA TYR A 6 2.61 9.04 16.32
C TYR A 6 2.58 7.51 16.37
N SER A 7 3.11 6.96 17.46
CA SER A 7 3.49 5.55 17.67
C SER A 7 4.87 5.21 17.09
N GLY A 8 5.87 5.09 17.97
CA GLY A 8 7.27 4.78 17.63
C GLY A 8 7.51 3.39 17.01
N LYS A 9 6.48 2.74 16.48
CA LYS A 9 6.60 1.51 15.68
C LYS A 9 6.86 1.82 14.21
N PRO A 10 7.71 1.04 13.53
CA PRO A 10 7.91 1.13 12.08
C PRO A 10 6.59 1.04 11.31
N LEU A 11 6.47 1.76 10.20
CA LEU A 11 5.24 1.78 9.37
C LEU A 11 4.81 0.36 8.95
N ARG A 12 5.77 -0.51 8.60
CA ARG A 12 5.52 -1.91 8.24
C ARG A 12 4.74 -2.69 9.32
N GLU A 13 5.05 -2.46 10.60
CA GLU A 13 4.36 -3.14 11.71
C GLU A 13 2.93 -2.64 11.88
N LYS A 14 2.72 -1.33 11.71
CA LYS A 14 1.38 -0.71 11.80
C LYS A 14 0.44 -1.27 10.73
N LEU A 15 0.99 -1.60 9.56
CA LEU A 15 0.24 -2.14 8.43
C LEU A 15 0.15 -3.67 8.46
N GLY A 16 0.84 -4.34 9.39
CA GLY A 16 0.89 -5.80 9.48
C GLY A 16 1.67 -6.46 8.34
N LEU A 17 2.57 -5.75 7.66
CA LEU A 17 3.43 -6.31 6.63
C LEU A 17 4.50 -7.20 7.25
N LYS A 18 4.59 -8.46 6.78
CA LYS A 18 5.59 -9.45 7.20
C LYS A 18 6.44 -9.84 6.00
N GLU A 19 7.69 -10.22 6.24
CA GLU A 19 8.62 -10.66 5.19
C GLU A 19 8.20 -11.97 4.52
N THR A 20 7.41 -12.78 5.22
CA THR A 20 6.84 -14.03 4.72
C THR A 20 5.58 -13.82 3.87
N HIS A 21 5.01 -12.61 3.83
CA HIS A 21 3.83 -12.34 3.01
C HIS A 21 4.20 -12.30 1.53
N ARG A 22 3.31 -12.86 0.71
CA ARG A 22 3.31 -12.55 -0.73
C ARG A 22 2.71 -11.17 -0.89
N ALA A 23 3.56 -10.19 -1.17
CA ALA A 23 3.17 -8.79 -1.19
C ALA A 23 3.26 -8.17 -2.58
N ARG A 24 2.28 -7.32 -2.89
CA ARG A 24 2.25 -6.50 -4.10
C ARG A 24 2.18 -5.02 -3.74
N PHE A 25 2.99 -4.21 -4.38
CA PHE A 25 3.01 -2.75 -4.24
C PHE A 25 2.67 -2.12 -5.60
N VAL A 26 1.60 -1.34 -5.68
CA VAL A 26 1.11 -0.72 -6.93
C VAL A 26 1.01 0.79 -6.74
N GLY A 27 1.68 1.55 -7.61
CA GLY A 27 1.70 3.03 -7.53
C GLY A 27 2.41 3.60 -6.29
N VAL A 28 3.01 2.75 -5.45
CA VAL A 28 3.59 3.16 -4.16
C VAL A 28 4.85 4.01 -4.39
N PRO A 29 4.92 5.24 -3.84
CA PRO A 29 6.11 6.08 -3.96
C PRO A 29 7.34 5.42 -3.34
N ALA A 30 8.53 5.67 -3.93
CA ALA A 30 9.79 5.12 -3.45
C ALA A 30 10.06 5.42 -1.97
N SER A 31 9.76 6.64 -1.52
CA SER A 31 9.90 7.06 -0.12
C SER A 31 9.00 6.27 0.84
N VAL A 32 7.87 5.74 0.37
CA VAL A 32 7.01 4.86 1.17
C VAL A 32 7.57 3.44 1.18
N LEU A 33 8.05 2.93 0.04
CA LEU A 33 8.71 1.62 -0.04
C LEU A 33 9.93 1.53 0.90
N GLU A 34 10.74 2.58 0.98
CA GLU A 34 11.87 2.68 1.92
C GLU A 34 11.43 2.55 3.38
N ARG A 35 10.26 3.10 3.74
CA ARG A 35 9.69 3.03 5.10
C ARG A 35 9.04 1.68 5.40
N LEU A 36 8.76 0.88 4.37
CA LEU A 36 8.24 -0.49 4.50
C LEU A 36 9.34 -1.54 4.51
N ALA A 37 10.57 -1.16 4.17
CA ALA A 37 11.71 -2.05 4.11
C ALA A 37 11.98 -2.74 5.47
N PRO A 38 12.51 -3.98 5.45
CA PRO A 38 12.72 -4.81 4.25
C PRO A 38 11.39 -5.27 3.63
N LEU A 39 11.35 -5.27 2.29
CA LEU A 39 10.20 -5.74 1.53
C LEU A 39 10.28 -7.27 1.38
N PRO A 40 9.14 -7.97 1.31
CA PRO A 40 9.12 -9.36 0.89
C PRO A 40 9.73 -9.54 -0.50
N GLY A 41 10.22 -10.73 -0.78
CA GLY A 41 10.69 -11.08 -2.12
C GLY A 41 9.57 -11.04 -3.17
N PRO A 42 9.93 -11.10 -4.47
CA PRO A 42 8.96 -11.28 -5.54
C PRO A 42 8.06 -12.48 -5.28
N SER A 43 6.77 -12.34 -5.56
CA SER A 43 5.78 -13.40 -5.35
C SER A 43 4.66 -13.31 -6.38
N ASP A 44 4.06 -14.46 -6.65
CA ASP A 44 2.85 -14.58 -7.46
C ASP A 44 1.59 -14.65 -6.58
N HIS A 45 0.44 -14.42 -7.19
CA HIS A 45 -0.85 -14.50 -6.53
C HIS A 45 -1.17 -15.93 -6.05
N PRO A 46 -2.01 -16.12 -5.02
CA PRO A 46 -2.75 -15.08 -4.29
C PRO A 46 -1.87 -14.26 -3.32
N PHE A 47 -2.14 -12.96 -3.17
CA PHE A 47 -1.36 -12.07 -2.29
C PHE A 47 -1.93 -12.04 -0.87
N ASP A 48 -1.03 -12.02 0.12
CA ASP A 48 -1.40 -11.86 1.53
C ASP A 48 -1.47 -10.36 1.90
N PHE A 49 -0.78 -9.51 1.14
CA PHE A 49 -0.73 -8.07 1.34
C PHE A 49 -0.64 -7.32 0.01
N VAL A 50 -1.54 -6.39 -0.24
CA VAL A 50 -1.46 -5.46 -1.36
C VAL A 50 -1.46 -4.05 -0.80
N MET A 51 -0.50 -3.22 -1.20
CA MET A 51 -0.57 -1.78 -0.98
C MET A 51 -0.69 -1.08 -2.32
N TRP A 52 -1.73 -0.27 -2.45
CA TRP A 52 -2.09 0.39 -3.68
C TRP A 52 -2.29 1.88 -3.46
N PHE A 53 -1.64 2.67 -4.31
CA PHE A 53 -1.80 4.12 -4.42
C PHE A 53 -2.44 4.43 -5.77
N PRO A 54 -3.79 4.44 -5.86
CA PRO A 54 -4.48 4.78 -7.10
C PRO A 54 -4.18 6.22 -7.52
N ALA A 55 -4.13 6.49 -8.82
CA ALA A 55 -3.90 7.83 -9.37
C ALA A 55 -5.18 8.70 -9.34
N ASP A 56 -6.35 8.08 -9.50
CA ASP A 56 -7.65 8.75 -9.50
C ASP A 56 -8.77 7.81 -9.04
N ALA A 57 -10.00 8.36 -8.95
CA ALA A 57 -11.17 7.63 -8.47
C ALA A 57 -11.60 6.53 -9.44
N ALA A 58 -11.40 6.73 -10.74
CA ALA A 58 -11.75 5.74 -11.76
C ALA A 58 -10.82 4.52 -11.68
N GLU A 59 -9.52 4.74 -11.44
CA GLU A 59 -8.57 3.64 -11.19
C GLU A 59 -8.96 2.88 -9.91
N LEU A 60 -9.34 3.59 -8.84
CA LEU A 60 -9.79 2.97 -7.60
C LEU A 60 -11.01 2.06 -7.83
N GLU A 61 -12.03 2.56 -8.52
CA GLU A 61 -13.25 1.81 -8.81
C GLU A 61 -12.99 0.60 -9.71
N ALA A 62 -12.16 0.75 -10.74
CA ALA A 62 -11.84 -0.33 -11.67
C ALA A 62 -10.94 -1.41 -11.04
N GLY A 63 -9.93 -1.00 -10.28
CA GLY A 63 -8.91 -1.91 -9.75
C GLY A 63 -9.34 -2.69 -8.51
N PHE A 64 -10.36 -2.23 -7.76
CA PHE A 64 -10.76 -2.89 -6.51
C PHE A 64 -11.16 -4.35 -6.74
N ALA A 65 -11.98 -4.63 -7.76
CA ALA A 65 -12.41 -5.99 -8.09
C ALA A 65 -11.25 -6.88 -8.56
N GLU A 66 -10.28 -6.31 -9.28
CA GLU A 66 -9.07 -7.02 -9.71
C GLU A 66 -8.23 -7.43 -8.51
N PHE A 67 -8.02 -6.52 -7.54
CA PHE A 67 -7.26 -6.82 -6.34
C PHE A 67 -7.97 -7.83 -5.44
N GLU A 68 -9.30 -7.75 -5.31
CA GLU A 68 -10.07 -8.75 -4.58
C GLU A 68 -9.88 -10.16 -5.17
N ALA A 69 -9.87 -10.30 -6.49
CA ALA A 69 -9.69 -11.58 -7.17
C ALA A 69 -8.30 -12.21 -6.99
N VAL A 70 -7.27 -11.40 -6.79
CA VAL A 70 -5.87 -11.87 -6.61
C VAL A 70 -5.43 -11.92 -5.16
N LEU A 71 -6.27 -11.50 -4.21
CA LEU A 71 -5.97 -11.60 -2.77
C LEU A 71 -6.22 -13.03 -2.26
N ALA A 72 -5.42 -13.45 -1.29
CA ALA A 72 -5.72 -14.64 -0.52
C ALA A 72 -7.01 -14.43 0.28
N GLY A 73 -7.70 -15.50 0.66
CA GLY A 73 -8.96 -15.40 1.42
C GLY A 73 -8.85 -14.69 2.78
N LYS A 74 -7.62 -14.46 3.29
CA LYS A 74 -7.33 -13.62 4.47
C LYS A 74 -6.32 -12.50 4.15
N GLY A 75 -6.20 -12.14 2.87
CA GLY A 75 -5.29 -11.11 2.39
C GLY A 75 -5.78 -9.71 2.78
N MET A 76 -4.86 -8.77 2.82
CA MET A 76 -5.14 -7.38 3.18
C MET A 76 -4.90 -6.47 1.97
N LEU A 77 -5.89 -5.62 1.66
CA LEU A 77 -5.75 -4.53 0.70
C LEU A 77 -5.63 -3.20 1.44
N TRP A 78 -4.48 -2.55 1.32
CA TRP A 78 -4.22 -1.20 1.80
C TRP A 78 -4.32 -0.22 0.65
N VAL A 79 -5.41 0.55 0.59
CA VAL A 79 -5.55 1.68 -0.32
C VAL A 79 -5.07 2.94 0.40
N ALA A 80 -4.09 3.62 -0.17
CA ALA A 80 -3.52 4.84 0.40
C ALA A 80 -3.36 5.92 -0.67
N TRP A 81 -3.41 7.18 -0.26
CA TRP A 81 -3.24 8.31 -1.15
C TRP A 81 -2.41 9.41 -0.48
N PRO A 82 -1.63 10.18 -1.26
CA PRO A 82 -0.90 11.32 -0.76
C PRO A 82 -1.86 12.37 -0.19
N LYS A 83 -1.48 12.92 0.97
CA LYS A 83 -2.23 14.00 1.63
C LYS A 83 -2.31 15.21 0.69
N LYS A 84 -3.37 16.02 0.81
CA LYS A 84 -3.63 17.25 0.02
C LYS A 84 -2.43 18.24 -0.05
N SER A 85 -1.55 18.24 0.94
CA SER A 85 -0.35 19.08 1.00
C SER A 85 0.93 18.43 0.46
N SER A 86 0.85 17.22 -0.09
CA SER A 86 2.00 16.48 -0.63
C SER A 86 2.31 16.97 -2.06
N PRO A 87 3.60 17.14 -2.42
CA PRO A 87 3.99 17.43 -3.80
C PRO A 87 3.69 16.28 -4.77
N LEU A 88 3.37 15.08 -4.27
CA LEU A 88 2.97 13.90 -5.06
C LEU A 88 1.46 13.84 -5.33
N ARG A 89 0.77 14.99 -5.37
CA ARG A 89 -0.70 15.05 -5.41
C ARG A 89 -1.27 14.24 -6.58
N ASN A 90 -2.08 13.25 -6.26
CA ASN A 90 -2.98 12.57 -7.17
C ASN A 90 -4.37 13.22 -7.07
N THR A 91 -5.25 13.02 -8.06
CA THR A 91 -6.51 13.78 -8.18
C THR A 91 -7.64 13.19 -7.31
N LEU A 92 -7.32 12.28 -6.39
CA LEU A 92 -8.27 11.65 -5.48
C LEU A 92 -8.74 12.66 -4.42
N GLU A 93 -9.92 13.23 -4.63
CA GLU A 93 -10.66 13.98 -3.61
C GLU A 93 -11.91 13.19 -3.21
N PHE A 94 -11.97 12.76 -1.95
CA PHE A 94 -13.22 12.28 -1.34
C PHE A 94 -13.93 13.49 -0.74
N ALA A 95 -15.16 13.73 -1.18
CA ALA A 95 -16.04 14.79 -0.70
C ALA A 95 -16.49 14.56 0.75
#